data_AF-A0A076PXD1-F1
#
_entry.id   AF-A0A076PXD1-F1
#
_cell.length_a   1.000
_cell.length_b   1.000
_cell.length_c   1.000
_cell.angle_alpha   90.00
_cell.angle_beta   90.00
_cell.angle_gamma   90.00
#
_symmetry.space_group_name_H-M   'P 1'
#
loop_
_entity.id
_entity.type
_entity.pdbx_description
1 polymer ?
#
loop_
_entity_poly.entity_id
_entity_poly.type
_entity_poly.pdbx_seq_one_letter_code
_entity_poly.pdbx_strand_id
1 'polypeptide(L)'
;DGADYASTYGATTSGNALNLKFVTQGSYSKNIGSRMYLMESDTKYQRVFTLLGNEFTFDVDVSNLGCGLNGAVYFVSMDADGGLAKYSGNKAGAKYGTGYCDSQCPRDLKFINGQANVEGWAPSSNDANAGIGTHGSCCAEMDIWEA
;
A
#
# COMPACT_ATOMS: atom_id res chain seq x y z
N ASP A 1 -14.81 -0.29 -1.58
CA ASP A 1 -15.60 -0.50 -0.35
C ASP A 1 -14.71 -0.29 0.87
N GLY A 2 -15.25 -0.38 2.08
CA GLY A 2 -14.47 -0.37 3.32
C GLY A 2 -13.65 -1.64 3.52
N ALA A 3 -12.81 -1.64 4.57
CA ALA A 3 -11.96 -2.76 4.95
C ALA A 3 -12.24 -3.17 6.41
N ASP A 4 -12.46 -4.45 6.64
CA ASP A 4 -12.41 -5.03 7.99
C ASP A 4 -10.96 -5.37 8.33
N TYR A 5 -10.25 -4.37 8.85
CA TYR A 5 -8.80 -4.42 9.07
C TYR A 5 -8.36 -5.61 9.93
N ALA A 6 -9.02 -5.85 11.06
CA ALA A 6 -8.58 -6.86 12.00
C ALA A 6 -8.95 -8.28 11.54
N SER A 7 -10.20 -8.50 11.13
CA SER A 7 -10.68 -9.86 10.85
C SER A 7 -10.23 -10.39 9.49
N THR A 8 -10.13 -9.49 8.49
CA THR A 8 -9.84 -9.87 7.10
C THR A 8 -8.36 -9.69 6.78
N TYR A 9 -7.76 -8.59 7.22
CA TYR A 9 -6.38 -8.25 6.87
C TYR A 9 -5.36 -8.52 7.99
N GLY A 10 -5.81 -8.76 9.22
CA GLY A 10 -4.93 -8.99 10.36
C GLY A 10 -4.11 -7.76 10.75
N ALA A 11 -4.61 -6.57 10.42
CA ALA A 11 -4.02 -5.29 10.78
C ALA A 11 -4.74 -4.73 12.02
N THR A 12 -3.97 -4.42 13.06
CA THR A 12 -4.50 -3.88 14.32
C THR A 12 -3.61 -2.75 14.84
N THR A 13 -4.21 -1.79 15.52
CA THR A 13 -3.50 -0.67 16.15
C THR A 13 -3.74 -0.62 17.65
N SER A 14 -2.75 -0.10 18.39
CA SER A 14 -2.88 0.21 19.82
C SER A 14 -1.96 1.36 20.18
N GLY A 15 -2.51 2.51 20.56
CA GLY A 15 -1.72 3.72 20.78
C GLY A 15 -0.95 4.14 19.53
N ASN A 16 0.37 4.08 19.60
CA ASN A 16 1.29 4.39 18.49
C ASN A 16 1.77 3.14 17.72
N ALA A 17 1.32 1.94 18.07
CA ALA A 17 1.74 0.69 17.43
C ALA A 17 0.77 0.26 16.32
N LEU A 18 1.34 -0.26 15.23
CA LEU A 18 0.66 -0.97 14.15
C LEU A 18 1.23 -2.39 14.07
N ASN A 19 0.38 -3.41 14.15
CA ASN A 19 0.74 -4.80 13.95
C ASN A 19 0.11 -5.32 12.66
N LEU A 20 0.92 -5.93 11.79
CA LEU A 20 0.50 -6.50 10.52
C LEU A 20 0.80 -8.00 10.49
N LYS A 21 -0.23 -8.83 10.41
CA LYS A 21 -0.08 -10.27 10.20
C LYS A 21 0.13 -10.59 8.74
N PHE A 22 1.04 -11.52 8.46
CA PHE A 22 1.31 -11.94 7.08
C PHE A 22 0.15 -12.73 6.45
N VAL A 23 -0.44 -13.69 7.17
CA VAL A 23 -1.57 -14.49 6.66
C VAL A 23 -2.74 -14.37 7.62
N THR A 24 -3.90 -14.00 7.07
CA THR A 24 -5.16 -13.94 7.82
C THR A 24 -6.19 -14.80 7.12
N GLN A 25 -6.66 -15.84 7.82
CA GLN A 25 -7.64 -16.79 7.32
C GLN A 25 -9.01 -16.41 7.87
N GLY A 26 -9.87 -15.87 7.00
CA GLY A 26 -11.28 -15.62 7.30
C GLY A 26 -12.16 -16.82 6.92
N SER A 27 -13.46 -16.71 7.19
CA SER A 27 -14.43 -17.76 6.89
C SER A 27 -14.60 -18.03 5.38
N TYR A 28 -14.33 -17.03 4.54
CA TYR A 28 -14.58 -17.09 3.09
C TYR A 28 -13.34 -16.78 2.24
N SER A 29 -12.26 -16.32 2.85
CA SER A 29 -11.08 -15.83 2.13
C SER A 29 -9.81 -16.01 2.94
N LYS A 30 -8.68 -15.98 2.23
CA LYS A 30 -7.34 -15.98 2.80
C LYS A 30 -6.60 -14.75 2.29
N ASN A 31 -6.27 -13.83 3.18
CA ASN A 31 -5.46 -12.65 2.86
C ASN A 31 -3.97 -12.95 3.07
N ILE A 32 -3.13 -12.43 2.15
CA ILE A 32 -1.67 -12.55 2.19
C ILE A 32 -1.07 -11.14 2.11
N GLY A 33 -0.32 -10.75 3.13
CA GLY A 33 0.33 -9.45 3.21
C GLY A 33 -0.64 -8.28 3.35
N SER A 34 -0.07 -7.08 3.43
CA SER A 34 -0.81 -5.83 3.47
C SER A 34 0.12 -4.66 3.18
N ARG A 35 -0.42 -3.57 2.61
CA ARG A 35 0.26 -2.27 2.49
C ARG A 35 -0.64 -1.21 3.10
N MET A 36 -0.10 -0.42 4.01
CA MET A 36 -0.82 0.62 4.74
C MET A 36 -0.17 1.98 4.52
N TYR A 37 -0.97 3.05 4.60
CA TYR A 37 -0.50 4.42 4.52
C TYR A 37 -0.91 5.17 5.78
N LEU A 38 -0.02 6.03 6.28
CA LEU A 38 -0.34 6.93 7.38
C LEU A 38 -1.25 8.06 6.86
N MET A 39 -2.29 8.40 7.63
CA MET A 39 -3.31 9.39 7.25
C MET A 39 -3.23 10.63 8.15
N GLU A 40 -3.32 11.84 7.57
CA GLU A 40 -3.50 13.10 8.33
C GLU A 40 -4.97 13.30 8.71
N SER A 41 -5.87 12.89 7.83
CA SER A 41 -7.31 12.97 7.99
C SER A 41 -7.99 11.88 7.17
N ASP A 42 -9.31 11.74 7.30
CA ASP A 42 -10.11 10.76 6.55
C ASP A 42 -9.88 10.75 5.04
N THR A 43 -9.44 11.86 4.44
CA THR A 43 -9.33 12.03 2.98
C THR A 43 -7.96 12.44 2.50
N LYS A 44 -6.95 12.50 3.39
CA LYS A 44 -5.57 12.87 3.02
C LYS A 44 -4.55 12.01 3.73
N TYR A 45 -3.58 11.52 2.97
CA TYR A 45 -2.37 10.91 3.53
C TYR A 45 -1.64 11.91 4.42
N GLN A 46 -0.89 11.39 5.40
CA GLN A 46 -0.05 12.20 6.27
C GLN A 46 0.85 13.07 5.41
N ARG A 47 0.69 14.40 5.55
CA ARG A 47 1.35 15.43 4.77
C ARG A 47 2.80 15.05 4.44
N VAL A 48 3.03 14.83 3.15
CA VAL A 48 4.31 14.57 2.46
C VAL A 48 5.50 14.93 3.34
N PHE A 49 6.07 13.92 4.00
CA PHE A 49 7.22 14.11 4.86
C PHE A 49 8.35 14.73 4.02
N THR A 50 8.77 15.94 4.41
CA THR A 50 9.97 16.53 3.81
C THR A 50 11.16 15.94 4.52
N LEU A 51 11.73 14.86 3.97
CA LEU A 51 12.81 14.12 4.63
C LEU A 51 14.16 14.85 4.58
N LEU A 52 14.41 15.62 3.52
CA LEU A 52 15.70 16.32 3.36
C LEU A 52 15.93 17.31 4.50
N GLY A 53 17.03 17.12 5.24
CA GLY A 53 17.40 17.94 6.39
C GLY A 53 16.67 17.59 7.69
N ASN A 54 15.89 16.51 7.72
CA ASN A 54 15.15 16.03 8.88
C ASN A 54 15.53 14.59 9.25
N GLU A 55 15.02 14.12 10.38
CA GLU A 55 15.21 12.76 10.89
C GLU A 55 13.86 12.04 10.99
N PHE A 56 13.83 10.75 10.63
CA PHE A 56 12.70 9.85 10.82
C PHE A 56 13.15 8.64 11.64
N THR A 57 12.42 8.34 12.70
CA THR A 57 12.75 7.28 13.65
C THR A 57 11.50 6.49 14.01
N PHE A 58 11.62 5.17 14.13
CA PHE A 58 10.55 4.27 14.55
C PHE A 58 11.12 3.04 15.27
N ASP A 59 10.32 2.44 16.14
CA ASP A 59 10.62 1.15 16.74
C ASP A 59 10.00 0.03 15.92
N VAL A 60 10.69 -1.11 15.81
CA VAL A 60 10.21 -2.28 15.05
C VAL A 60 10.55 -3.58 15.76
N ASP A 61 9.61 -4.52 15.74
CA ASP A 61 9.80 -5.90 16.19
C ASP A 61 9.65 -6.85 14.99
N VAL A 62 10.78 -7.37 14.51
CA VAL A 62 10.84 -8.38 13.44
C VAL A 62 11.13 -9.79 13.98
N SER A 63 11.00 -10.02 15.29
CA SER A 63 11.33 -11.31 15.92
C SER A 63 10.55 -12.49 15.35
N ASN A 64 9.36 -12.22 14.80
CA ASN A 64 8.48 -13.21 14.18
C ASN A 64 8.40 -13.08 12.65
N LEU A 65 9.38 -12.40 12.04
CA LEU A 65 9.51 -12.23 10.60
C LEU A 65 10.69 -13.07 10.09
N GLY A 66 10.37 -14.23 9.52
CA GLY A 66 11.36 -15.20 9.04
C GLY A 66 11.86 -14.95 7.62
N CYS A 67 12.74 -15.84 7.14
CA CYS A 67 13.29 -15.79 5.79
C CYS A 67 12.21 -15.74 4.70
N GLY A 68 12.42 -14.89 3.69
CA GLY A 68 11.52 -14.76 2.53
C GLY A 68 10.32 -13.84 2.76
N LEU A 69 10.21 -13.24 3.95
CA LEU A 69 9.27 -12.17 4.24
C LEU A 69 10.00 -10.84 4.27
N ASN A 70 9.26 -9.74 4.09
CA ASN A 70 9.78 -8.38 4.17
C ASN A 70 8.77 -7.53 4.95
N GLY A 71 9.23 -6.93 6.04
CA GLY A 71 8.54 -5.89 6.78
C GLY A 71 9.12 -4.55 6.36
N ALA A 72 8.37 -3.80 5.56
CA ALA A 72 8.88 -2.57 4.95
C ALA A 72 8.27 -1.29 5.54
N VAL A 73 9.13 -0.30 5.80
CA VAL A 73 8.76 1.09 6.07
C VAL A 73 9.54 1.97 5.09
N TYR A 74 8.81 2.64 4.21
CA TYR A 74 9.38 3.35 3.08
C TYR A 74 8.53 4.56 2.70
N PHE A 75 9.11 5.47 1.93
CA PHE A 75 8.45 6.68 1.45
C PHE A 75 8.37 6.68 -0.07
N VAL A 76 7.20 7.03 -0.59
CA VAL A 76 6.96 7.17 -2.03
C VAL A 76 6.34 8.52 -2.32
N SER A 77 6.64 9.08 -3.50
CA SER A 77 6.17 10.41 -3.92
C SER A 77 4.74 10.38 -4.47
N MET A 78 3.79 9.88 -3.68
CA MET A 78 2.36 9.85 -4.00
C MET A 78 1.68 11.22 -3.78
N ASP A 79 0.62 11.48 -4.54
CA ASP A 79 -0.26 12.63 -4.28
C ASP A 79 -1.01 12.45 -2.95
N ALA A 80 -1.06 13.50 -2.11
CA ALA A 80 -1.63 13.41 -0.77
C ALA A 80 -3.14 13.06 -0.74
N ASP A 81 -3.86 13.31 -1.84
CA ASP A 81 -5.27 12.95 -2.01
C ASP A 81 -5.47 11.63 -2.78
N GLY A 82 -4.39 10.88 -3.04
CA GLY A 82 -4.40 9.66 -3.86
C GLY A 82 -4.60 9.93 -5.36
N GLY A 83 -4.37 11.16 -5.81
CA GLY A 83 -4.57 11.59 -7.19
C GLY A 83 -6.03 11.94 -7.52
N LEU A 84 -6.86 12.19 -6.50
CA LEU A 84 -8.28 12.51 -6.63
C LEU A 84 -8.50 13.78 -7.47
N ALA A 85 -7.71 14.84 -7.21
CA ALA A 85 -7.80 16.09 -7.96
C ALA A 85 -7.22 15.97 -9.37
N LYS A 86 -6.18 15.14 -9.55
CA LYS A 86 -5.46 14.98 -10.82
C LYS A 86 -6.23 14.11 -11.82
N TYR A 87 -6.94 13.09 -11.34
CA TYR A 87 -7.60 12.10 -12.18
C TYR A 87 -9.09 12.05 -11.89
N SER A 88 -9.89 12.65 -12.78
CA SER A 88 -11.34 12.78 -12.58
C SER A 88 -12.09 11.44 -12.43
N GLY A 89 -11.53 10.35 -12.97
CA GLY A 89 -12.04 8.99 -12.80
C GLY A 89 -11.76 8.37 -11.44
N ASN A 90 -10.76 8.87 -10.69
CA ASN A 90 -10.58 8.52 -9.30
C ASN A 90 -11.59 9.29 -8.45
N LYS A 91 -12.56 8.56 -7.88
CA LYS A 91 -13.55 9.11 -6.93
C LYS A 91 -13.34 8.62 -5.49
N ALA A 92 -12.32 7.79 -5.27
CA ALA A 92 -12.06 7.17 -3.99
C ALA A 92 -11.00 7.95 -3.19
N GLY A 93 -9.88 8.29 -3.83
CA GLY A 93 -8.81 9.09 -3.23
C GLY A 93 -8.07 8.38 -2.09
N ALA A 94 -7.37 9.17 -1.27
CA ALA A 94 -6.52 8.67 -0.18
C ALA A 94 -7.30 7.85 0.86
N LYS A 95 -8.58 8.18 1.09
CA LYS A 95 -9.48 7.46 2.01
C LYS A 95 -9.52 5.95 1.76
N TYR A 96 -9.35 5.55 0.50
CA TYR A 96 -9.40 4.16 0.06
C TYR A 96 -8.05 3.66 -0.48
N GLY A 97 -6.93 4.31 -0.13
CA GLY A 97 -5.61 3.77 -0.46
C GLY A 97 -5.22 3.88 -1.94
N THR A 98 -5.81 4.81 -2.72
CA THR A 98 -5.53 4.93 -4.16
C THR A 98 -4.28 5.75 -4.48
N GLY A 99 -3.76 5.60 -5.71
CA GLY A 99 -2.67 6.44 -6.21
C GLY A 99 -1.26 5.91 -5.92
N TYR A 100 -1.13 4.64 -5.54
CA TYR A 100 0.18 4.02 -5.29
C TYR A 100 1.12 4.14 -6.50
N CYS A 101 2.39 4.35 -6.21
CA CYS A 101 3.50 4.36 -7.14
C CYS A 101 4.78 4.04 -6.36
N ASP A 102 5.78 3.50 -7.03
CA ASP A 102 7.12 3.30 -6.47
C ASP A 102 8.18 3.29 -7.59
N SER A 103 9.43 2.96 -7.26
CA SER A 103 10.54 2.95 -8.22
C SER A 103 10.48 1.81 -9.24
N GLN A 104 9.69 0.76 -8.96
CA GLN A 104 9.54 -0.43 -9.79
C GLN A 104 8.46 -0.27 -10.87
N CYS A 105 7.71 0.84 -10.84
CA CYS A 105 6.60 1.08 -11.76
C CYS A 105 5.57 -0.08 -11.79
N PRO A 106 5.02 -0.51 -10.64
CA PRO A 106 4.18 -1.69 -10.48
C PRO A 106 3.00 -1.69 -11.46
N ARG A 107 2.86 -2.82 -12.17
CA ARG A 107 1.80 -3.07 -13.14
C ARG A 107 0.66 -3.93 -12.61
N ASP A 108 0.79 -4.41 -11.39
CA ASP A 108 -0.20 -5.20 -10.66
C ASP A 108 -1.30 -4.35 -10.02
N LEU A 109 -1.12 -3.03 -10.02
CA LEU A 109 -2.16 -2.09 -9.60
C LEU A 109 -3.39 -2.22 -10.49
N LYS A 110 -4.51 -2.53 -9.85
CA LYS A 110 -5.82 -2.68 -10.51
C LYS A 110 -6.39 -1.35 -11.02
N PHE A 111 -5.97 -0.23 -10.42
CA PHE A 111 -6.37 1.11 -10.84
C PHE A 111 -5.15 2.04 -10.87
N ILE A 112 -4.96 2.73 -12.00
CA ILE A 112 -3.88 3.70 -12.21
C ILE A 112 -4.51 4.92 -12.91
N ASN A 113 -4.15 6.13 -12.48
CA ASN A 113 -4.64 7.39 -13.06
C ASN A 113 -6.19 7.48 -13.18
N GLY A 114 -6.92 6.92 -12.21
CA GLY A 114 -8.38 6.90 -12.20
C GLY A 114 -9.02 5.96 -13.23
N GLN A 115 -8.25 5.04 -13.82
CA GLN A 115 -8.71 4.05 -14.80
C GLN A 115 -8.42 2.64 -14.29
N ALA A 116 -9.29 1.69 -14.61
CA ALA A 116 -9.03 0.27 -14.35
C ALA A 116 -7.92 -0.24 -15.28
N ASN A 117 -6.90 -0.89 -14.74
CA ASN A 117 -5.77 -1.44 -15.51
C ASN A 117 -6.14 -2.79 -16.18
N VAL A 118 -7.30 -2.85 -16.82
CA VAL A 118 -7.91 -4.09 -17.32
C VAL A 118 -7.39 -4.49 -18.71
N GLU A 119 -6.90 -3.53 -19.48
CA GLU A 119 -6.37 -3.78 -20.82
C GLU A 119 -5.15 -4.70 -20.75
N GLY A 120 -5.22 -5.83 -21.46
CA GLY A 120 -4.14 -6.81 -21.51
C GLY A 120 -3.87 -7.49 -20.16
N TRP A 121 -4.83 -7.49 -19.23
CA TRP A 121 -4.63 -8.09 -17.90
C TRP A 121 -4.28 -9.58 -18.01
N ALA A 122 -3.07 -9.92 -17.56
CA ALA A 122 -2.57 -11.28 -17.51
C ALA A 122 -2.49 -11.76 -16.05
N PRO A 123 -3.19 -12.85 -15.67
CA PRO A 123 -3.05 -13.43 -14.33
C PRO A 123 -1.62 -13.85 -14.03
N SER A 124 -1.20 -13.70 -12.77
CA SER A 124 0.10 -14.20 -12.34
C SER A 124 0.14 -15.74 -12.38
N SER A 125 1.32 -16.30 -12.67
CA SER A 125 1.54 -17.75 -12.67
C SER A 125 1.77 -18.33 -11.28
N ASN A 126 2.07 -17.49 -10.27
CA ASN A 126 2.45 -17.91 -8.93
C ASN A 126 1.72 -17.16 -7.80
N ASP A 127 0.84 -16.21 -8.13
CA ASP A 127 -0.02 -15.53 -7.17
C ASP A 127 -1.48 -15.53 -7.67
N ALA A 128 -2.36 -16.19 -6.92
CA ALA A 128 -3.76 -16.36 -7.29
C ALA A 128 -4.59 -15.05 -7.26
N ASN A 129 -4.10 -14.01 -6.58
CA ASN A 129 -4.82 -12.75 -6.37
C ASN A 129 -4.24 -11.59 -7.19
N ALA A 130 -3.10 -11.81 -7.84
CA ALA A 130 -2.39 -10.82 -8.62
C ALA A 130 -2.43 -11.11 -10.13
N GLY A 131 -2.04 -10.10 -10.89
CA GLY A 131 -1.85 -10.14 -12.33
C GLY A 131 -1.17 -8.85 -12.73
N ILE A 132 -0.93 -8.67 -14.02
CA ILE A 132 -0.32 -7.46 -14.56
C ILE A 132 -1.20 -6.89 -15.66
N GLY A 133 -1.47 -5.59 -15.60
CA GLY A 133 -2.13 -4.84 -16.67
C GLY A 133 -1.11 -4.13 -17.56
N THR A 134 -1.59 -3.40 -18.57
CA THR A 134 -0.71 -2.70 -19.52
C THR A 134 0.03 -1.51 -18.90
N HIS A 135 -0.56 -0.84 -17.91
CA HIS A 135 0.02 0.35 -17.29
C HIS A 135 0.78 0.03 -16.01
N GLY A 136 1.78 0.86 -15.70
CA GLY A 136 2.49 0.89 -14.41
C GLY A 136 2.48 2.29 -13.80
N SER A 137 2.70 2.38 -12.48
CA SER A 137 2.66 3.64 -11.73
C SER A 137 4.01 3.93 -11.09
N CYS A 138 4.74 4.93 -11.59
CA CYS A 138 6.12 5.22 -11.20
C CYS A 138 6.21 6.49 -10.34
N CYS A 139 7.07 6.48 -9.32
CA CYS A 139 7.53 7.68 -8.64
C CYS A 139 8.85 7.45 -7.89
N ALA A 140 9.42 8.50 -7.33
CA ALA A 140 10.60 8.36 -6.48
C ALA A 140 10.23 7.64 -5.17
N GLU A 141 11.11 6.74 -4.75
CA GLU A 141 11.00 5.88 -3.59
C GLU A 141 12.25 6.02 -2.72
N MET A 142 12.06 5.99 -1.41
CA MET A 142 13.13 5.94 -0.41
C MET A 142 12.80 4.82 0.58
N ASP A 143 13.50 3.71 0.42
CA ASP A 143 13.41 2.55 1.30
C ASP A 143 14.20 2.80 2.59
N ILE A 144 13.50 3.23 3.64
CA ILE A 144 14.10 3.46 4.96
C ILE A 144 14.42 2.13 5.63
N TRP A 145 13.53 1.15 5.47
CA TRP A 145 13.66 -0.15 6.08
C TRP A 145 12.96 -1.22 5.24
N GLU A 146 13.73 -2.21 4.82
CA GLU A 146 13.27 -3.49 4.28
C GLU A 146 14.09 -4.58 4.99
N ALA A 147 13.42 -5.47 5.74
CA ALA A 147 14.07 -6.51 6.52
C ALA A 147 13.20 -7.75 6.70
#